data_AF-A0A7Y2WCW0-F1
#
_entry.id   AF-A0A7Y2WCW0-F1
#
_cell.length_a   1.000
_cell.length_b   1.000
_cell.length_c   1.000
_cell.angle_alpha   90.00
_cell.angle_beta   90.00
_cell.angle_gamma   90.00
#
_symmetry.space_group_name_H-M   'P 1'
#
loop_
_entity.id
_entity.type
_entity.pdbx_description
1 polymer ?
#
loop_
_entity_poly.entity_id
_entity_poly.type
_entity_poly.pdbx_seq_one_letter_code
_entity_poly.pdbx_strand_id
1 'polypeptide(L)'
;MILTDSLFIGSVNNGQILSLIMLPNTKHIKGSKNNQAEIDAKNAMNNVLAYHSIKKIATGRLSLNEDKKVQFFANSPFKSDSIDGTYFDFQNADKRYTKEKLTALKGDKELNNRQLEYLDSHLITHCWVAIHNGIAVGMVAFPVINSNKSYDPNFEKYKSLARKALQWLGYVVSCDLVLNPKNDQLEIYNIHKEYEKKDVTIPYFTRRIPTTKNLRFNHA
;
A
#
# COMPACT_ATOMS: atom_id res chain seq x y z
N MET A 1 -7.13 15.39 12.92
CA MET A 1 -6.41 14.18 12.44
C MET A 1 -7.41 13.18 11.87
N ILE A 2 -7.24 12.77 10.61
CA ILE A 2 -8.17 11.86 9.91
C ILE A 2 -7.49 10.50 9.74
N LEU A 3 -8.15 9.38 10.06
CA LEU A 3 -7.53 8.04 10.10
C LEU A 3 -8.11 7.09 9.05
N THR A 4 -7.32 6.14 8.57
CA THR A 4 -7.82 5.02 7.75
C THR A 4 -8.56 3.98 8.56
N ASP A 5 -9.49 3.26 7.93
CA ASP A 5 -10.19 2.11 8.52
C ASP A 5 -9.35 0.83 8.69
N SER A 6 -8.18 0.75 8.05
CA SER A 6 -7.30 -0.42 8.11
C SER A 6 -6.30 -0.36 9.25
N LEU A 7 -6.04 -1.54 9.82
CA LEU A 7 -4.87 -1.77 10.63
C LEU A 7 -3.65 -2.06 9.72
N PHE A 8 -2.58 -1.34 9.98
CA PHE A 8 -1.29 -1.52 9.34
C PHE A 8 -0.23 -1.85 10.37
N ILE A 9 0.81 -2.53 9.91
CA ILE A 9 2.02 -2.83 10.68
C ILE A 9 3.17 -2.11 10.03
N GLY A 10 3.79 -1.22 10.79
CA GLY A 10 4.93 -0.43 10.35
C GLY A 10 6.22 -0.94 10.98
N SER A 11 7.27 -1.10 10.17
CA SER A 11 8.65 -1.09 10.66
C SER A 11 9.14 0.34 10.62
N VAL A 12 9.59 0.88 11.74
CA VAL A 12 10.13 2.25 11.83
C VAL A 12 11.58 2.20 12.30
N ASN A 13 12.43 3.04 11.73
CA ASN A 13 13.81 3.22 12.17
C ASN A 13 14.14 4.72 12.14
N ASN A 14 14.62 5.27 13.26
CA ASN A 14 14.96 6.69 13.42
C ASN A 14 13.86 7.65 12.92
N GLY A 15 12.60 7.36 13.26
CA GLY A 15 11.46 8.19 12.82
C GLY A 15 11.18 8.15 11.33
N GLN A 16 11.56 7.07 10.63
CA GLN A 16 11.19 6.80 9.23
C GLN A 16 10.53 5.43 9.09
N ILE A 17 9.41 5.36 8.36
CA ILE A 17 8.74 4.09 8.04
C ILE A 17 9.54 3.37 6.97
N LEU A 18 10.11 2.21 7.31
CA LEU A 18 10.89 1.37 6.40
C LEU A 18 10.03 0.40 5.60
N SER A 19 8.92 -0.07 6.16
CA SER A 19 7.99 -1.00 5.51
C SER A 19 6.64 -0.96 6.19
N LEU A 20 5.59 -1.19 5.41
CA LEU A 20 4.22 -1.17 5.90
C LEU A 20 3.46 -2.39 5.37
N ILE A 21 2.75 -3.09 6.26
CA ILE A 21 1.94 -4.26 5.88
C ILE A 21 0.50 -3.99 6.25
N MET A 22 -0.38 -4.00 5.25
CA MET A 22 -1.83 -4.08 5.46
C MET A 22 -2.22 -5.54 5.54
N LEU A 23 -2.85 -5.91 6.65
CA LEU A 23 -3.38 -7.26 6.81
C LEU A 23 -4.43 -7.57 5.73
N PRO A 24 -4.52 -8.83 5.27
CA PRO A 24 -5.58 -9.22 4.35
C PRO A 24 -6.95 -8.98 5.00
N ASN A 25 -7.83 -8.28 4.29
CA ASN A 25 -9.21 -8.03 4.66
C ASN A 25 -10.09 -9.09 4.02
N THR A 26 -10.97 -9.73 4.81
CA THR A 26 -11.95 -10.72 4.31
C THR A 26 -13.38 -10.20 4.31
N LYS A 27 -13.62 -8.94 4.70
CA LYS A 27 -14.98 -8.37 4.79
C LYS A 27 -15.73 -8.36 3.45
N HIS A 28 -15.02 -8.39 2.32
CA HIS A 28 -15.60 -8.45 0.97
C HIS A 28 -16.04 -9.86 0.54
N ILE A 29 -15.71 -10.91 1.32
CA ILE A 29 -16.05 -12.30 1.02
C ILE A 29 -17.47 -12.66 1.51
N LYS A 30 -18.12 -11.76 2.27
CA LYS A 30 -19.48 -11.96 2.79
C LYS A 30 -20.48 -12.23 1.66
N GLY A 31 -21.22 -13.35 1.75
CA GLY A 31 -22.34 -13.67 0.86
C GLY A 31 -22.15 -14.89 -0.04
N SER A 32 -21.03 -15.64 0.03
CA SER A 32 -20.95 -16.94 -0.64
C SER A 32 -21.81 -17.97 0.10
N LYS A 33 -22.68 -18.69 -0.63
CA LYS A 33 -23.60 -19.71 -0.08
C LYS A 33 -22.92 -20.78 0.79
N ASN A 34 -21.61 -20.94 0.67
CA ASN A 34 -20.77 -21.69 1.59
C ASN A 34 -19.76 -20.74 2.27
N ASN A 35 -19.77 -20.67 3.60
CA ASN A 35 -18.81 -19.92 4.42
C ASN A 35 -17.36 -20.45 4.33
N GLN A 36 -17.12 -21.50 3.54
CA GLN A 36 -15.83 -22.19 3.44
C GLN A 36 -14.71 -21.25 2.97
N ALA A 37 -14.96 -20.41 1.96
CA ALA A 37 -13.95 -19.46 1.48
C ALA A 37 -13.55 -18.42 2.55
N GLU A 38 -14.49 -18.00 3.39
CA GLU A 38 -14.20 -17.11 4.51
C GLU A 38 -13.40 -17.83 5.61
N ILE A 39 -13.75 -19.09 5.91
CA ILE A 39 -13.03 -19.93 6.89
C ILE A 39 -11.60 -20.19 6.42
N ASP A 40 -11.41 -20.58 5.16
CA ASP A 40 -10.10 -20.86 4.60
C ASP A 40 -9.23 -19.59 4.57
N ALA A 41 -9.82 -18.43 4.25
CA ALA A 41 -9.14 -17.14 4.34
C ALA A 41 -8.72 -16.79 5.77
N LYS A 42 -9.58 -17.03 6.76
CA LYS A 42 -9.23 -16.86 8.18
C LYS A 42 -8.11 -17.81 8.60
N ASN A 43 -8.17 -19.07 8.17
CA ASN A 43 -7.14 -20.06 8.46
C ASN A 43 -5.78 -19.68 7.87
N ALA A 44 -5.75 -19.15 6.65
CA ALA A 44 -4.54 -18.62 6.03
C ALA A 44 -3.93 -17.45 6.82
N MET A 45 -4.76 -16.67 7.51
CA MET A 45 -4.33 -15.55 8.35
C MET A 45 -3.94 -15.96 9.78
N ASN A 46 -4.34 -17.14 10.27
CA ASN A 46 -4.12 -17.54 11.66
C ASN A 46 -2.63 -17.49 12.07
N ASN A 47 -1.73 -17.91 11.19
CA ASN A 47 -0.29 -17.84 11.47
C ASN A 47 0.22 -16.40 11.63
N VAL A 48 -0.33 -15.48 10.84
CA VAL A 48 0.00 -14.05 10.89
C VAL A 48 -0.53 -13.44 12.19
N LEU A 49 -1.78 -13.74 12.54
CA LEU A 49 -2.45 -13.23 13.74
C LEU A 49 -1.83 -13.80 15.03
N ALA A 50 -1.52 -15.10 15.07
CA ALA A 50 -0.87 -15.72 16.22
C ALA A 50 0.52 -15.11 16.46
N TYR A 51 1.28 -14.91 15.37
CA TYR A 51 2.60 -14.30 15.47
C TYR A 51 2.54 -12.82 15.90
N HIS A 52 1.54 -12.07 15.43
CA HIS A 52 1.26 -10.70 15.89
C HIS A 52 1.09 -10.64 17.42
N SER A 53 0.22 -11.49 17.96
CA SER A 53 -0.12 -11.53 19.39
C SER A 53 1.09 -11.88 20.27
N ILE A 54 1.96 -12.78 19.84
CA ILE A 54 3.13 -13.22 20.60
C ILE A 54 4.22 -12.15 20.64
N LYS A 55 4.45 -11.48 19.50
CA LYS A 55 5.60 -10.59 19.32
C LYS A 55 5.34 -9.13 19.62
N LYS A 56 4.10 -8.75 19.98
CA LYS A 56 3.76 -7.39 20.43
C LYS A 56 4.17 -6.32 19.41
N ILE A 57 4.03 -6.64 18.12
CA ILE A 57 4.48 -5.79 17.01
C ILE A 57 3.63 -4.52 16.98
N ALA A 58 4.28 -3.37 16.75
CA ALA A 58 3.59 -2.09 16.64
C ALA A 58 2.60 -2.08 15.46
N THR A 59 1.35 -1.74 15.77
CA THR A 59 0.25 -1.57 14.81
C THR A 59 -0.31 -0.16 14.87
N GLY A 60 -0.94 0.24 13.77
CA GLY A 60 -1.45 1.58 13.60
C GLY A 60 -2.41 1.71 12.44
N ARG A 61 -2.78 2.95 12.17
CA ARG A 61 -3.57 3.37 11.00
C ARG A 61 -2.76 4.38 10.21
N LEU A 62 -2.99 4.49 8.91
CA LEU A 62 -2.51 5.67 8.19
C LEU A 62 -3.38 6.86 8.59
N SER A 63 -2.77 8.03 8.73
CA SER A 63 -3.50 9.26 9.00
C SER A 63 -3.08 10.38 8.09
N LEU A 64 -4.02 11.27 7.78
CA LEU A 64 -3.78 12.48 7.03
C LEU A 64 -3.73 13.65 8.02
N ASN A 65 -2.59 14.35 8.04
CA ASN A 65 -2.42 15.56 8.84
C ASN A 65 -3.01 16.79 8.11
N GLU A 66 -2.94 17.96 8.76
CA GLU A 66 -3.46 19.23 8.22
C GLU A 66 -2.73 19.66 6.94
N ASP A 67 -1.43 19.35 6.84
CA ASP A 67 -0.59 19.61 5.65
C ASP A 67 -0.79 18.59 4.51
N LYS A 68 -1.83 17.75 4.56
CA LYS A 68 -2.09 16.69 3.58
C LYS A 68 -0.96 15.66 3.45
N LYS A 69 -0.18 15.47 4.50
CA LYS A 69 0.82 14.42 4.61
C LYS A 69 0.24 13.18 5.26
N VAL A 70 0.39 12.06 4.58
CA VAL A 70 0.15 10.72 5.12
C VAL A 70 1.25 10.36 6.13
N GLN A 71 0.84 9.97 7.33
CA GLN A 71 1.71 9.50 8.42
C GLN A 71 1.19 8.18 8.97
N PHE A 72 2.03 7.46 9.71
CA PHE A 72 1.60 6.27 10.45
C PHE A 72 1.26 6.64 11.89
N PHE A 73 -0.02 6.51 12.24
CA PHE A 73 -0.50 6.70 13.61
C PHE A 73 -0.49 5.35 14.34
N ALA A 74 0.51 5.13 15.20
CA ALA A 74 0.59 3.92 16.01
C ALA A 74 -0.44 3.99 17.15
N ASN A 75 -1.32 3.00 17.21
CA ASN A 75 -2.32 2.87 18.27
C ASN A 75 -2.10 1.64 19.16
N SER A 76 -1.01 0.89 18.93
CA SER A 76 -0.65 -0.25 19.77
C SER A 76 -0.03 0.19 21.11
N PRO A 77 -0.26 -0.54 22.20
CA PRO A 77 0.34 -0.25 23.51
C PRO A 77 1.87 -0.42 23.55
N PHE A 78 2.48 -1.02 22.50
CA PHE A 78 3.92 -1.25 22.38
C PHE A 78 4.58 -0.32 21.35
N LYS A 79 3.99 0.86 21.12
CA LYS A 79 4.54 1.85 20.19
C LYS A 79 5.88 2.39 20.71
N SER A 80 6.84 2.56 19.80
CA SER A 80 8.05 3.33 20.09
C SER A 80 7.70 4.82 20.05
N ASP A 81 8.24 5.61 20.97
CA ASP A 81 8.05 7.08 21.01
C ASP A 81 8.46 7.75 19.69
N SER A 82 9.38 7.11 18.93
CA SER A 82 9.84 7.56 17.61
C SER A 82 8.82 7.38 16.47
N ILE A 83 7.69 6.71 16.69
CA ILE A 83 6.70 6.41 15.64
C ILE A 83 5.66 7.53 15.50
N ASP A 84 5.30 8.20 16.60
CA ASP A 84 4.32 9.27 16.57
C ASP A 84 4.89 10.51 15.85
N GLY A 85 4.23 10.92 14.77
CA GLY A 85 4.68 12.05 13.93
C GLY A 85 5.64 11.67 12.80
N THR A 86 5.86 10.37 12.55
CA THR A 86 6.62 9.93 11.37
C THR A 86 5.76 10.01 10.10
N TYR A 87 6.15 10.90 9.19
CA TYR A 87 5.54 11.04 7.87
C TYR A 87 6.17 10.09 6.86
N PHE A 88 5.41 9.70 5.84
CA PHE A 88 6.01 9.15 4.63
C PHE A 88 6.74 10.29 3.92
N ASP A 89 8.01 10.08 3.57
CA ASP A 89 8.75 11.05 2.78
C ASP A 89 8.29 10.89 1.31
N PHE A 90 7.33 11.72 0.90
CA PHE A 90 6.72 11.62 -0.43
C PHE A 90 7.77 11.82 -1.51
N GLN A 91 7.79 10.92 -2.48
CA GLN A 91 8.32 11.27 -3.78
C GLN A 91 7.14 11.77 -4.60
N ASN A 92 7.25 12.96 -5.22
CA ASN A 92 6.28 13.33 -6.24
C ASN A 92 6.26 12.21 -7.29
N ALA A 93 5.07 11.78 -7.73
CA ALA A 93 4.94 10.73 -8.74
C ALA A 93 5.64 11.13 -10.07
N ASP A 94 5.75 12.44 -10.31
CA ASP A 94 6.52 13.03 -11.42
C ASP A 94 8.01 12.64 -11.41
N LYS A 95 8.61 12.36 -10.23
CA LYS A 95 10.00 11.90 -10.09
C LYS A 95 10.16 10.49 -10.61
N ARG A 96 9.09 9.69 -10.55
CA ARG A 96 9.09 8.34 -11.13
C ARG A 96 8.85 8.41 -12.65
N TYR A 97 7.88 9.21 -13.10
CA TYR A 97 7.58 9.38 -14.53
C TYR A 97 7.12 10.82 -14.84
N THR A 98 7.95 11.64 -15.50
CA THR A 98 7.56 13.02 -15.84
C THR A 98 6.56 13.06 -17.00
N LYS A 99 5.61 14.02 -16.97
CA LYS A 99 4.61 14.24 -18.01
C LYS A 99 5.23 14.45 -19.39
N GLU A 100 6.32 15.22 -19.44
CA GLU A 100 7.07 15.51 -20.68
C GLU A 100 7.65 14.23 -21.31
N LYS A 101 8.24 13.34 -20.49
CA LYS A 101 8.73 12.04 -20.94
C LYS A 101 7.58 11.18 -21.48
N LEU A 102 6.44 11.17 -20.78
CA LEU A 102 5.25 10.42 -21.19
C LEU A 102 4.66 10.92 -22.53
N THR A 103 4.55 12.23 -22.73
CA THR A 103 4.02 12.83 -23.98
C THR A 103 4.98 12.66 -25.15
N ALA A 104 6.29 12.88 -24.95
CA ALA A 104 7.29 12.73 -26.01
C ALA A 104 7.44 11.28 -26.52
N LEU A 105 7.14 10.28 -25.69
CA LEU A 105 7.18 8.88 -26.11
C LEU A 105 5.97 8.45 -26.93
N LYS A 106 4.79 9.05 -26.69
CA LYS A 106 3.53 8.66 -27.32
C LYS A 106 3.39 9.11 -28.77
N GLY A 107 4.25 10.04 -29.23
CA GLY A 107 4.20 10.64 -30.57
C GLY A 107 2.89 11.38 -30.77
N ASP A 108 2.83 12.65 -30.35
CA ASP A 108 1.66 13.55 -30.39
C ASP A 108 0.32 13.00 -29.84
N LYS A 109 0.31 11.82 -29.20
CA LYS A 109 -0.88 11.27 -28.56
C LYS A 109 -1.00 11.77 -27.13
N GLU A 110 -2.17 12.31 -26.79
CA GLU A 110 -2.47 12.76 -25.44
C GLU A 110 -2.46 11.61 -24.41
N LEU A 111 -2.15 11.96 -23.16
CA LEU A 111 -2.27 11.06 -22.02
C LEU A 111 -3.75 10.83 -21.70
N ASN A 112 -4.11 9.60 -21.34
CA ASN A 112 -5.49 9.34 -20.94
C ASN A 112 -5.75 9.90 -19.53
N ASN A 113 -7.02 10.09 -19.17
CA ASN A 113 -7.41 10.67 -17.88
C ASN A 113 -6.81 9.93 -16.67
N ARG A 114 -6.68 8.60 -16.71
CA ARG A 114 -6.11 7.82 -15.61
C ARG A 114 -4.60 8.02 -15.46
N GLN A 115 -3.90 8.24 -16.57
CA GLN A 115 -2.48 8.60 -16.54
C GLN A 115 -2.32 10.00 -15.94
N LEU A 116 -3.17 10.95 -16.33
CA LEU A 116 -3.18 12.30 -15.76
C LEU A 116 -3.50 12.28 -14.25
N GLU A 117 -4.53 11.54 -13.83
CA GLU A 117 -4.87 11.37 -12.41
C GLU A 117 -3.71 10.80 -11.59
N TYR A 118 -3.00 9.79 -12.10
CA TYR A 118 -1.81 9.25 -11.42
C TYR A 118 -0.68 10.28 -11.36
N LEU A 119 -0.43 11.03 -12.43
CA LEU A 119 0.62 12.06 -12.45
C LEU A 119 0.31 13.23 -11.52
N ASP A 120 -0.97 13.58 -11.34
CA ASP A 120 -1.43 14.58 -10.39
C ASP A 120 -1.35 14.09 -8.93
N SER A 121 -1.14 12.80 -8.69
CA SER A 121 -1.16 12.19 -7.36
C SER A 121 0.21 12.22 -6.65
N HIS A 122 0.19 12.11 -5.33
CA HIS A 122 1.42 12.01 -4.53
C HIS A 122 1.77 10.53 -4.31
N LEU A 123 2.90 10.08 -4.86
CA LEU A 123 3.36 8.72 -4.67
C LEU A 123 3.82 8.51 -3.21
N ILE A 124 3.20 7.55 -2.55
CA ILE A 124 3.55 7.18 -1.16
C ILE A 124 4.63 6.11 -1.20
N THR A 125 4.39 5.02 -1.95
CA THR A 125 5.28 3.85 -1.94
C THR A 125 4.91 2.86 -3.04
N HIS A 126 5.91 2.08 -3.48
CA HIS A 126 5.67 0.88 -4.26
C HIS A 126 5.30 -0.30 -3.34
N CYS A 127 4.32 -1.10 -3.73
CA CYS A 127 3.77 -2.16 -2.91
C CYS A 127 3.37 -3.38 -3.72
N TRP A 128 3.32 -4.52 -3.05
CA TRP A 128 2.65 -5.72 -3.54
C TRP A 128 1.26 -5.78 -2.96
N VAL A 129 0.27 -5.97 -3.83
CA VAL A 129 -1.13 -5.96 -3.46
C VAL A 129 -1.73 -7.30 -3.81
N ALA A 130 -2.41 -7.93 -2.86
CA ALA A 130 -3.25 -9.08 -3.12
C ALA A 130 -4.59 -8.59 -3.66
N ILE A 131 -5.01 -9.17 -4.78
CA ILE A 131 -6.29 -8.90 -5.42
C ILE A 131 -7.16 -10.16 -5.36
N HIS A 132 -8.35 -10.01 -4.81
CA HIS A 132 -9.37 -11.04 -4.77
C HIS A 132 -10.67 -10.47 -5.35
N ASN A 133 -11.28 -11.17 -6.31
CA ASN A 133 -12.47 -10.71 -7.05
C ASN A 133 -12.32 -9.28 -7.63
N GLY A 134 -11.12 -8.93 -8.10
CA GLY A 134 -10.83 -7.64 -8.72
C GLY A 134 -10.67 -6.46 -7.74
N ILE A 135 -10.67 -6.70 -6.43
CA ILE A 135 -10.53 -5.69 -5.38
C ILE A 135 -9.22 -5.92 -4.62
N ALA A 136 -8.53 -4.84 -4.26
CA ALA A 136 -7.36 -4.88 -3.38
C ALA A 136 -7.78 -5.21 -1.93
N VAL A 137 -7.22 -6.30 -1.40
CA VAL A 137 -7.62 -6.85 -0.10
C VAL A 137 -6.51 -6.84 0.94
N GLY A 138 -5.25 -6.68 0.53
CA GLY A 138 -4.11 -6.63 1.43
C GLY A 138 -2.89 -6.12 0.68
N MET A 139 -1.90 -5.59 1.39
CA MET A 139 -0.69 -5.07 0.74
C MET A 139 0.56 -5.22 1.61
N VAL A 140 1.71 -5.28 0.95
CA VAL A 140 3.04 -5.13 1.55
C VAL A 140 3.73 -3.99 0.80
N ALA A 141 3.96 -2.88 1.48
CA ALA A 141 4.58 -1.68 0.94
C ALA A 141 6.04 -1.56 1.36
N PHE A 142 6.85 -1.12 0.40
CA PHE A 142 8.29 -0.93 0.50
C PHE A 142 8.61 0.54 0.19
N PRO A 143 8.47 1.45 1.18
CA PRO A 143 8.69 2.88 0.99
C PRO A 143 10.12 3.23 0.60
N VAL A 144 11.11 2.36 0.88
CA VAL A 144 12.50 2.57 0.44
C VAL A 144 12.92 1.45 -0.52
N ILE A 145 12.76 1.73 -1.82
CA ILE A 145 13.39 0.94 -2.88
C ILE A 145 14.92 1.14 -2.70
N ASN A 146 15.67 0.05 -2.46
CA ASN A 146 17.12 0.04 -2.20
C ASN A 146 17.58 0.50 -0.80
N SER A 147 16.80 0.25 0.25
CA SER A 147 17.34 0.34 1.62
C SER A 147 18.26 -0.84 1.92
N ASN A 148 19.55 -0.57 2.19
CA ASN A 148 20.49 -1.55 2.76
C ASN A 148 20.26 -1.79 4.27
N LYS A 149 19.24 -1.16 4.86
CA LYS A 149 18.93 -1.33 6.29
C LYS A 149 18.28 -2.70 6.52
N SER A 150 18.87 -3.48 7.41
CA SER A 150 18.27 -4.72 7.92
C SER A 150 17.02 -4.39 8.73
N TYR A 151 15.92 -5.06 8.40
CA TYR A 151 14.70 -5.02 9.19
C TYR A 151 14.86 -5.88 10.46
N ASP A 152 14.05 -5.59 11.48
CA ASP A 152 13.93 -6.47 12.65
C ASP A 152 13.59 -7.91 12.20
N PRO A 153 14.26 -8.95 12.74
CA PRO A 153 13.99 -10.34 12.35
C PRO A 153 12.54 -10.77 12.56
N ASN A 154 11.84 -10.21 13.56
CA ASN A 154 10.41 -10.48 13.74
C ASN A 154 9.59 -9.79 12.66
N PHE A 155 9.93 -8.57 12.26
CA PHE A 155 9.29 -7.93 11.13
C PHE A 155 9.45 -8.72 9.82
N GLU A 156 10.65 -9.25 9.52
CA GLU A 156 10.86 -10.08 8.32
C GLU A 156 10.08 -11.39 8.38
N LYS A 157 10.05 -12.05 9.54
CA LYS A 157 9.21 -13.23 9.73
C LYS A 157 7.73 -12.89 9.54
N TYR A 158 7.27 -11.75 10.06
CA TYR A 158 5.90 -11.27 9.89
C TYR A 158 5.57 -11.03 8.42
N LYS A 159 6.44 -10.30 7.71
CA LYS A 159 6.34 -10.01 6.28
C LYS A 159 6.26 -11.28 5.44
N SER A 160 7.07 -12.28 5.76
CA SER A 160 7.04 -13.60 5.10
C SER A 160 5.70 -14.31 5.31
N LEU A 161 5.17 -14.33 6.54
CA LEU A 161 3.87 -14.92 6.85
C LEU A 161 2.73 -14.16 6.16
N ALA A 162 2.74 -12.83 6.21
CA ALA A 162 1.76 -11.98 5.56
C ALA A 162 1.75 -12.17 4.05
N ARG A 163 2.94 -12.26 3.41
CA ARG A 163 3.06 -12.54 1.98
C ARG A 163 2.40 -13.88 1.61
N LYS A 164 2.67 -14.94 2.37
CA LYS A 164 2.04 -16.27 2.14
C LYS A 164 0.52 -16.20 2.25
N ALA A 165 0.01 -15.52 3.28
CA ALA A 165 -1.43 -15.35 3.46
C ALA A 165 -2.07 -14.53 2.32
N LEU A 166 -1.39 -13.48 1.86
CA LEU A 166 -1.82 -12.64 0.74
C LEU A 166 -1.87 -13.40 -0.59
N GLN A 167 -0.84 -14.21 -0.87
CA GLN A 167 -0.78 -15.07 -2.05
C GLN A 167 -1.85 -16.18 -2.04
N TRP A 168 -2.19 -16.67 -0.85
CA TRP A 168 -3.28 -17.61 -0.70
C TRP A 168 -4.63 -16.96 -0.97
N LEU A 169 -4.85 -15.75 -0.42
CA LEU A 169 -6.13 -15.06 -0.52
C LEU A 169 -6.44 -14.54 -1.93
N GLY A 170 -5.43 -14.19 -2.71
CA GLY A 170 -5.62 -13.62 -4.03
C GLY A 170 -4.36 -13.59 -4.87
N TYR A 171 -4.50 -13.20 -6.13
CA TYR A 171 -3.35 -13.04 -6.99
C TYR A 171 -2.60 -11.76 -6.60
N VAL A 172 -1.27 -11.84 -6.52
CA VAL A 172 -0.42 -10.72 -6.09
C VAL A 172 0.13 -9.99 -7.30
N VAL A 173 0.03 -8.65 -7.27
CA VAL A 173 0.58 -7.76 -8.29
C VAL A 173 1.40 -6.64 -7.68
N SER A 174 2.37 -6.13 -8.43
CA SER A 174 3.07 -4.88 -8.10
C SER A 174 2.19 -3.69 -8.41
N CYS A 175 2.11 -2.74 -7.48
CA CYS A 175 1.31 -1.53 -7.58
C CYS A 175 2.02 -0.37 -6.90
N ASP A 176 1.54 0.83 -7.19
CA ASP A 176 1.89 2.05 -6.46
C ASP A 176 0.70 2.46 -5.59
N LEU A 177 1.00 2.79 -4.33
CA LEU A 177 0.06 3.44 -3.42
C LEU A 177 0.28 4.95 -3.53
N VAL A 178 -0.79 5.68 -3.84
CA VAL A 178 -0.75 7.14 -4.03
C VAL A 178 -1.82 7.83 -3.19
N LEU A 179 -1.60 9.09 -2.83
CA LEU A 179 -2.61 10.00 -2.30
C LEU A 179 -3.15 10.86 -3.43
N ASN A 180 -4.46 10.79 -3.67
CA ASN A 180 -5.14 11.62 -4.67
C ASN A 180 -5.52 12.97 -4.04
N PRO A 181 -4.96 14.10 -4.51
CA PRO A 181 -5.19 15.41 -3.91
C PRO A 181 -6.60 15.98 -4.18
N LYS A 182 -7.34 15.42 -5.15
CA LYS A 182 -8.70 15.92 -5.49
C LYS A 182 -9.75 15.45 -4.50
N ASN A 183 -9.52 14.34 -3.81
CA ASN A 183 -10.49 13.71 -2.91
C ASN A 183 -9.89 13.30 -1.56
N ASP A 184 -8.61 13.59 -1.32
CA ASP A 184 -7.87 13.20 -0.12
C ASP A 184 -7.95 11.69 0.19
N GLN A 185 -8.02 10.83 -0.83
CA GLN A 185 -8.10 9.37 -0.65
C GLN A 185 -6.86 8.64 -1.15
N LEU A 186 -6.60 7.46 -0.55
CA LEU A 186 -5.58 6.54 -1.01
C LEU A 186 -6.09 5.73 -2.21
N GLU A 187 -5.28 5.68 -3.27
CA GLU A 187 -5.55 4.92 -4.47
C GLU A 187 -4.40 3.96 -4.79
N ILE A 188 -4.74 2.83 -5.41
CA ILE A 188 -3.76 1.81 -5.82
C ILE A 188 -3.74 1.76 -7.35
N TYR A 189 -2.57 1.94 -7.94
CA TYR A 189 -2.37 1.85 -9.38
C TYR A 189 -1.45 0.67 -9.71
N ASN A 190 -1.95 -0.25 -10.54
CA ASN A 190 -1.12 -1.28 -11.15
C ASN A 190 -0.51 -0.75 -12.45
N ILE A 191 0.81 -0.89 -12.60
CA ILE A 191 1.56 -0.53 -13.80
C ILE A 191 1.78 -1.81 -14.62
N HIS A 192 0.97 -1.99 -15.68
CA HIS A 192 0.89 -3.25 -16.41
C HIS A 192 1.91 -3.42 -17.55
N LYS A 193 2.40 -2.31 -18.12
CA LYS A 193 3.43 -2.33 -19.16
C LYS A 193 4.32 -1.13 -18.95
N GLU A 194 5.62 -1.36 -18.97
CA GLU A 194 6.60 -0.30 -19.04
C GLU A 194 7.25 -0.35 -20.43
N TYR A 195 7.31 0.79 -21.11
CA TYR A 195 8.02 0.90 -22.39
C TYR A 195 9.42 1.43 -22.10
N GLU A 196 10.44 0.75 -22.61
CA GLU A 196 11.81 1.23 -22.57
C GLU A 196 12.12 1.95 -23.88
N LYS A 197 12.46 3.24 -23.78
CA LYS A 197 12.91 4.02 -24.94
C LYS A 197 14.03 4.96 -24.48
N LYS A 198 15.22 4.79 -25.07
CA LYS A 198 16.45 5.52 -24.71
C LYS A 198 16.78 5.41 -23.20
N ASP A 199 16.82 4.18 -22.69
CA ASP A 199 17.16 3.85 -21.28
C ASP A 199 16.22 4.46 -20.23
N VAL A 200 14.99 4.82 -20.62
CA VAL A 200 13.94 5.30 -19.73
C VAL A 200 12.73 4.38 -19.79
N THR A 201 12.37 3.81 -18.63
CA THR A 201 11.22 2.94 -18.40
C THR A 201 9.97 3.78 -18.08
N ILE A 202 8.87 3.63 -18.84
CA ILE A 202 7.66 4.48 -18.72
C ILE A 202 6.35 3.67 -18.64
N PRO A 203 5.41 3.97 -17.71
CA PRO A 203 4.19 3.21 -17.51
C PRO A 203 3.18 3.50 -18.63
N TYR A 204 2.98 2.51 -19.48
CA TYR A 204 2.10 2.56 -20.63
C TYR A 204 0.63 2.26 -20.26
N PHE A 205 0.40 1.43 -19.23
CA PHE A 205 -0.92 1.12 -18.71
C PHE A 205 -0.96 1.27 -17.18
N THR A 206 -1.67 2.30 -16.72
CA THR A 206 -2.03 2.48 -15.31
C THR A 206 -3.47 2.03 -15.09
N ARG A 207 -3.66 0.99 -14.29
CA ARG A 207 -4.99 0.51 -13.88
C ARG A 207 -5.21 0.84 -12.42
N ARG A 208 -6.19 1.72 -12.14
CA ARG A 208 -6.66 1.90 -10.77
C ARG A 208 -7.33 0.61 -10.29
N ILE A 209 -6.81 0.03 -9.22
CA ILE A 209 -7.37 -1.16 -8.59
C ILE A 209 -8.44 -0.69 -7.58
N PRO A 210 -9.68 -1.19 -7.68
CA PRO A 210 -10.70 -0.93 -6.68
C PRO A 210 -10.21 -1.31 -5.28
N THR A 211 -10.39 -0.42 -4.31
CA THR A 211 -10.01 -0.65 -2.92
C THR A 211 -11.25 -0.89 -2.07
N THR A 212 -11.12 -1.72 -1.03
CA THR A 212 -12.15 -1.78 0.02
C THR A 212 -12.12 -0.50 0.86
N LYS A 213 -13.22 -0.19 1.57
CA LYS A 213 -13.31 1.00 2.46
C LYS A 213 -12.17 1.10 3.48
N ASN A 214 -11.53 -0.01 3.77
CA ASN A 214 -10.36 -0.16 4.59
C ASN A 214 -9.20 0.78 4.22
N LEU A 215 -9.06 1.20 2.96
CA LEU A 215 -8.03 2.16 2.54
C LEU A 215 -8.50 3.62 2.51
N ARG A 216 -9.74 3.89 2.92
CA ARG A 216 -10.30 5.24 2.93
C ARG A 216 -9.99 5.93 4.24
N PHE A 217 -9.78 7.23 4.14
CA PHE A 217 -9.69 8.11 5.30
C PHE A 217 -11.11 8.43 5.78
N ASN A 218 -11.39 8.16 7.06
CA ASN A 218 -12.65 8.51 7.69
C ASN A 218 -12.52 9.87 8.35
N HIS A 219 -13.16 10.86 7.74
CA HIS A 219 -13.40 12.15 8.37
C HIS A 219 -14.32 11.91 9.57
N ALA A 220 -13.74 12.01 10.77
CA ALA A 220 -14.49 11.98 12.02
C ALA A 220 -15.38 13.22 12.12
#